data_AF-A0A1I0P3T2-F1
#
_entry.id   AF-A0A1I0P3T2-F1
#
_cell.length_a   1.000
_cell.length_b   1.000
_cell.length_c   1.000
_cell.angle_alpha   90.00
_cell.angle_beta   90.00
_cell.angle_gamma   90.00
#
_symmetry.space_group_name_H-M   'P 1'
#
loop_
_entity.id
_entity.type
_entity.pdbx_description
1 polymer ?
#
loop_
_entity_poly.entity_id
_entity_poly.type
_entity_poly.pdbx_seq_one_letter_code
_entity_poly.pdbx_strand_id
1 'polypeptide(L)'
;MKNNYITLLCAFFMPLMIVCCTGDRHYVVHKEDVLSTGFKQWREYFVSVDNDTMAASFSFKRWSGDRLQLSVDFNQDIKHFQQWRKKSGGKYKVSTYQEFLQQFGECLKEARNDIDISRVGSMEILMLDNLPDIAIAVSRQLTKENLFNHSAVDSALYRTSLKSDLEGILQRYHLCVGEMMSVDMIIPVDAEDYAKQYNLSRDSLPEKIIGVLIYVGLESMDVK
;
A
#
# COMPACT_ATOMS: atom_id res chain seq x y z
N MET A 1 3.15 25.85 -51.37
CA MET A 1 2.67 24.49 -51.01
C MET A 1 3.73 23.75 -50.19
N LYS A 2 3.97 24.14 -48.92
CA LYS A 2 4.94 23.44 -48.04
C LYS A 2 4.48 23.27 -46.58
N ASN A 3 3.28 23.74 -46.20
CA ASN A 3 2.81 23.71 -44.80
C ASN A 3 1.80 22.59 -44.46
N ASN A 4 1.40 21.74 -45.41
CA ASN A 4 0.32 20.77 -45.14
C ASN A 4 0.82 19.39 -44.71
N TYR A 5 2.10 19.07 -44.90
CA TYR A 5 2.63 17.73 -44.55
C TYR A 5 2.99 17.61 -43.06
N ILE A 6 3.48 18.68 -42.42
CA ILE A 6 3.87 18.65 -40.99
C ILE A 6 2.64 18.53 -40.09
N THR A 7 1.57 19.27 -40.42
CA THR A 7 0.31 19.23 -39.66
C THR A 7 -0.37 17.87 -39.73
N LEU A 8 -0.31 17.19 -40.89
CA LEU A 8 -0.85 15.83 -41.05
C LEU A 8 -0.03 14.79 -40.28
N LEU A 9 1.30 14.93 -40.23
CA LEU A 9 2.19 14.06 -39.47
C LEU A 9 1.96 14.19 -37.95
N CYS A 10 1.79 15.41 -37.43
CA CYS A 10 1.48 15.60 -36.00
C CYS A 10 0.10 15.05 -35.62
N ALA A 11 -0.90 15.13 -36.51
CA ALA A 11 -2.25 14.63 -36.24
C ALA A 11 -2.34 13.09 -36.19
N PHE A 12 -1.44 12.37 -36.86
CA PHE A 12 -1.40 10.89 -36.83
C PHE A 12 -0.45 10.33 -35.77
N PHE A 13 0.64 11.01 -35.45
CA PHE A 13 1.60 10.52 -34.44
C PHE A 13 1.17 10.81 -33.00
N MET A 14 0.45 11.91 -32.74
CA MET A 14 0.00 12.20 -31.37
C MET A 14 -1.01 11.17 -30.81
N PRO A 15 -2.02 10.70 -31.56
CA PRO A 15 -2.89 9.64 -31.07
C PRO A 15 -2.16 8.31 -30.90
N LEU A 16 -1.21 7.99 -31.77
CA LEU A 16 -0.43 6.74 -31.67
C LEU A 16 0.49 6.74 -30.45
N MET A 17 1.10 7.89 -30.11
CA MET A 17 1.90 8.05 -28.89
C MET A 17 1.04 8.03 -27.62
N ILE A 18 -0.20 8.53 -27.67
CA ILE A 18 -1.14 8.47 -26.53
C ILE A 18 -1.61 7.03 -26.29
N VAL A 19 -1.85 6.24 -27.34
CA VAL A 19 -2.23 4.82 -27.24
C VAL A 19 -1.04 3.94 -26.82
N CYS A 20 0.20 4.30 -27.17
CA CYS A 20 1.38 3.56 -26.71
C CYS A 20 1.82 3.90 -25.27
N CYS A 21 1.37 5.02 -24.69
CA CYS A 21 1.69 5.41 -23.30
C CYS A 21 0.62 5.03 -22.27
N THR A 22 -0.51 4.48 -22.71
CA THR A 22 -1.60 4.02 -21.84
C THR A 22 -1.75 2.50 -21.96
N GLY A 23 -0.67 1.77 -21.68
CA GLY A 23 -0.82 0.34 -21.40
C GLY A 23 -1.71 0.20 -20.17
N ASP A 24 -2.99 -0.12 -20.37
CA ASP A 24 -3.90 -0.46 -19.28
C ASP A 24 -3.30 -1.63 -18.52
N ARG A 25 -2.71 -1.33 -17.35
CA ARG A 25 -2.19 -2.37 -16.45
C ARG A 25 -3.36 -3.21 -15.96
N HIS A 26 -3.29 -4.51 -16.18
CA HIS A 26 -4.40 -5.40 -15.84
C HIS A 26 -4.28 -5.87 -14.39
N TYR A 27 -5.03 -5.22 -13.50
CA TYR A 27 -5.11 -5.60 -12.08
C TYR A 27 -6.06 -6.78 -11.89
N VAL A 28 -5.58 -7.85 -11.25
CA VAL A 28 -6.39 -9.00 -10.82
C VAL A 28 -6.29 -9.14 -9.31
N VAL A 29 -7.43 -9.08 -8.62
CA VAL A 29 -7.52 -9.36 -7.19
C VAL A 29 -7.68 -10.85 -6.99
N HIS A 30 -6.82 -11.44 -6.18
CA HIS A 30 -6.89 -12.82 -5.73
C HIS A 30 -7.43 -12.85 -4.30
N LYS A 31 -8.24 -13.87 -4.02
CA LYS A 31 -8.84 -14.10 -2.71
C LYS A 31 -8.49 -15.51 -2.24
N GLU A 32 -8.02 -15.61 -1.01
CA GLU A 32 -7.69 -16.88 -0.35
C GLU A 32 -8.34 -16.93 1.03
N ASP A 33 -9.09 -17.99 1.31
CA ASP A 33 -9.64 -18.26 2.64
C ASP A 33 -8.58 -19.02 3.45
N VAL A 34 -8.11 -18.42 4.56
CA VAL A 34 -7.08 -19.01 5.40
C VAL A 34 -7.70 -19.54 6.67
N LEU A 35 -7.65 -20.87 6.81
CA LEU A 35 -8.09 -21.57 8.01
C LEU A 35 -6.91 -21.70 8.98
N SER A 36 -6.89 -20.93 10.07
CA SER A 36 -5.96 -21.18 11.17
C SER A 36 -6.50 -22.32 12.04
N THR A 37 -5.62 -23.23 12.47
CA THR A 37 -5.94 -24.20 13.52
C THR A 37 -6.34 -23.44 14.79
N GLY A 38 -7.58 -23.61 15.27
CA GLY A 38 -8.06 -22.98 16.51
C GLY A 38 -9.12 -21.88 16.39
N PHE A 39 -10.06 -21.97 15.43
CA PHE A 39 -11.28 -21.15 15.32
C PHE A 39 -11.15 -19.71 14.79
N LYS A 40 -9.98 -19.27 14.32
CA LYS A 40 -9.85 -17.96 13.64
C LYS A 40 -9.79 -18.17 12.13
N GLN A 41 -10.94 -17.99 11.47
CA GLN A 41 -10.96 -17.79 10.03
C GLN A 41 -10.54 -16.35 9.73
N TRP A 42 -9.58 -16.17 8.84
CA TRP A 42 -9.30 -14.87 8.25
C TRP A 42 -9.28 -14.99 6.73
N ARG A 43 -9.59 -13.90 6.06
CA ARG A 43 -9.62 -13.86 4.61
C ARG A 43 -8.55 -12.91 4.10
N GLU A 44 -7.79 -13.39 3.13
CA GLU A 44 -6.65 -12.69 2.56
C GLU A 44 -6.96 -12.29 1.12
N TYR A 45 -6.61 -11.04 0.78
CA TYR A 45 -6.73 -10.49 -0.57
C TYR A 45 -5.38 -9.94 -0.99
N PHE A 46 -4.98 -10.16 -2.25
CA PHE A 46 -3.77 -9.58 -2.82
C PHE A 46 -3.94 -9.35 -4.31
N VAL A 47 -3.05 -8.56 -4.90
CA VAL A 47 -3.19 -8.10 -6.29
C VAL A 47 -2.04 -8.60 -7.15
N SER A 48 -2.35 -9.03 -8.38
CA SER A 48 -1.37 -9.23 -9.44
C SER A 48 -1.59 -8.24 -10.59
N VAL A 49 -0.50 -7.80 -11.22
CA VAL A 49 -0.48 -6.93 -12.39
C VAL A 49 0.34 -7.61 -13.49
N ASP A 50 -0.27 -7.83 -14.65
CA ASP A 50 0.40 -8.40 -15.83
C ASP A 50 1.16 -9.73 -15.56
N ASN A 51 0.58 -10.57 -14.68
CA ASN A 51 1.14 -11.82 -14.13
C ASN A 51 2.24 -11.69 -13.07
N ASP A 52 2.73 -10.49 -12.78
CA ASP A 52 3.56 -10.24 -11.61
C ASP A 52 2.68 -10.00 -10.38
N THR A 53 3.12 -10.46 -9.22
CA THR A 53 2.38 -10.19 -7.97
C THR A 53 2.93 -8.94 -7.33
N MET A 54 2.03 -8.07 -6.87
CA MET A 54 2.41 -6.92 -6.08
C MET A 54 2.57 -7.28 -4.61
N ALA A 55 3.36 -6.49 -3.90
CA ALA A 55 3.88 -6.82 -2.59
C ALA A 55 2.84 -6.88 -1.46
N ALA A 56 1.70 -6.18 -1.58
CA ALA A 56 0.78 -6.02 -0.46
C ALA A 56 -0.30 -7.12 -0.42
N SER A 57 -0.41 -7.76 0.74
CA SER A 57 -1.49 -8.62 1.15
C SER A 57 -2.36 -7.94 2.21
N PHE A 58 -3.67 -8.14 2.11
CA PHE A 58 -4.70 -7.51 2.93
C PHE A 58 -5.52 -8.59 3.62
N SER A 59 -5.28 -8.76 4.92
CA SER A 59 -5.88 -9.82 5.72
C SER A 59 -6.94 -9.27 6.69
N PHE A 60 -8.17 -9.75 6.57
CA PHE A 60 -9.26 -9.39 7.47
C PHE A 60 -9.43 -10.46 8.55
N LYS A 61 -9.16 -10.06 9.79
CA LYS A 61 -9.21 -10.94 10.97
C LYS A 61 -10.31 -10.46 11.92
N ARG A 62 -11.04 -11.41 12.49
CA ARG A 62 -11.96 -11.11 13.59
C ARG A 62 -11.15 -10.87 14.87
N TRP A 63 -11.23 -9.66 15.43
CA TRP A 63 -10.52 -9.31 16.67
C TRP A 63 -11.41 -9.55 17.89
N SER A 64 -12.51 -8.81 18.01
CA SER A 64 -13.35 -8.81 19.21
C SER A 64 -14.81 -8.60 18.84
N GLY A 65 -15.68 -9.47 19.37
CA GLY A 65 -17.10 -9.45 19.04
C GLY A 65 -17.28 -9.48 17.53
N ASP A 66 -17.91 -8.47 16.98
CA ASP A 66 -18.14 -8.32 15.54
C ASP A 66 -17.13 -7.40 14.82
N ARG A 67 -16.15 -6.82 15.52
CA ARG A 67 -15.16 -5.93 14.89
C ARG A 67 -14.07 -6.71 14.16
N LEU A 68 -13.69 -6.17 13.01
CA LEU A 68 -12.63 -6.67 12.16
C LEU A 68 -11.36 -5.84 12.34
N GLN A 69 -10.22 -6.50 12.21
CA GLN A 69 -8.91 -5.90 12.05
C GLN A 69 -8.44 -6.17 10.63
N LEU A 70 -7.91 -5.16 9.96
CA LEU A 70 -7.21 -5.30 8.70
C LEU A 70 -5.70 -5.31 8.96
N SER A 71 -4.99 -6.35 8.53
CA SER A 71 -3.52 -6.33 8.47
C SER A 71 -3.08 -6.14 7.02
N VAL A 72 -2.17 -5.20 6.78
CA VAL A 72 -1.49 -4.98 5.50
C VAL A 72 -0.07 -5.49 5.63
N ASP A 73 0.24 -6.57 4.93
CA ASP A 73 1.54 -7.25 4.97
C ASP A 73 2.23 -7.12 3.61
N PHE A 74 3.53 -6.81 3.62
CA PHE A 74 4.35 -6.68 2.41
C PHE A 74 5.32 -7.85 2.22
N ASN A 75 5.16 -8.93 2.98
CA ASN A 75 6.11 -10.03 3.00
C ASN A 75 5.91 -11.02 1.83
N GLN A 76 6.96 -11.20 1.03
CA GLN A 76 7.04 -12.23 -0.01
C GLN A 76 6.95 -13.69 0.52
N ASP A 77 7.06 -13.88 1.83
CA ASP A 77 7.04 -15.20 2.48
C ASP A 77 5.65 -15.68 2.88
N ILE A 78 4.61 -14.90 2.58
CA ILE A 78 3.23 -15.36 2.73
C ILE A 78 3.05 -16.63 1.89
N LYS A 79 2.66 -17.75 2.54
CA LYS A 79 2.62 -19.07 1.89
C LYS A 79 1.72 -19.08 0.65
N HIS A 80 0.58 -18.39 0.71
CA HIS A 80 -0.35 -18.28 -0.41
C HIS A 80 0.26 -17.53 -1.59
N PHE A 81 0.93 -16.42 -1.31
CA PHE A 81 1.74 -15.68 -2.27
C PHE A 81 2.79 -16.58 -2.95
N GLN A 82 3.58 -17.33 -2.17
CA GLN A 82 4.61 -18.20 -2.73
C GLN A 82 4.03 -19.32 -3.60
N GLN A 83 2.89 -19.88 -3.22
CA GLN A 83 2.20 -20.92 -4.00
C GLN A 83 1.65 -20.39 -5.32
N TRP A 84 1.02 -19.20 -5.29
CA TRP A 84 0.54 -18.55 -6.50
C TRP A 84 1.69 -18.24 -7.46
N ARG A 85 2.76 -17.61 -6.94
CA ARG A 85 3.95 -17.25 -7.72
C ARG A 85 4.57 -18.46 -8.43
N LYS A 86 4.66 -19.60 -7.74
CA LYS A 86 5.14 -20.87 -8.33
C LYS A 86 4.26 -21.35 -9.48
N LYS A 87 2.94 -21.14 -9.41
CA LYS A 87 1.98 -21.57 -10.44
C LYS A 87 1.94 -20.62 -11.64
N SER A 88 1.99 -19.32 -11.41
CA SER A 88 1.87 -18.30 -12.47
C SER A 88 3.19 -18.01 -13.20
N GLY A 89 4.34 -18.35 -12.58
CA GLY A 89 5.66 -17.97 -13.11
C GLY A 89 5.98 -16.48 -12.95
N GLY A 90 5.12 -15.73 -12.24
CA GLY A 90 5.29 -14.31 -11.97
C GLY A 90 6.48 -14.00 -11.07
N LYS A 91 6.92 -12.74 -11.10
CA LYS A 91 7.93 -12.22 -10.18
C LYS A 91 7.28 -11.43 -9.06
N TYR A 92 7.98 -11.34 -7.93
CA TYR A 92 7.64 -10.41 -6.88
C TYR A 92 8.07 -9.01 -7.32
N LYS A 93 7.13 -8.07 -7.28
CA LYS A 93 7.40 -6.67 -7.57
C LYS A 93 7.09 -5.83 -6.34
N VAL A 94 8.12 -5.10 -5.90
CA VAL A 94 7.98 -4.06 -4.88
C VAL A 94 7.11 -2.93 -5.45
N SER A 95 6.03 -2.60 -4.76
CA SER A 95 5.08 -1.56 -5.17
C SER A 95 5.57 -0.16 -4.83
N THR A 96 5.32 0.81 -5.71
CA THR A 96 5.35 2.23 -5.32
C THR A 96 4.19 2.54 -4.36
N TYR A 97 4.26 3.67 -3.66
CA TYR A 97 3.19 4.09 -2.76
C TYR A 97 1.84 4.28 -3.50
N GLN A 98 1.86 4.84 -4.70
CA GLN A 98 0.65 4.99 -5.53
C GLN A 98 0.09 3.63 -5.98
N GLU A 99 0.95 2.70 -6.37
CA GLU A 99 0.52 1.33 -6.68
C GLU A 99 -0.08 0.65 -5.45
N PHE A 100 0.47 0.88 -4.25
CA PHE A 100 -0.09 0.39 -2.99
C PHE A 100 -1.51 0.94 -2.76
N LEU A 101 -1.73 2.26 -2.89
CA LEU A 101 -3.05 2.87 -2.71
C LEU A 101 -4.07 2.29 -3.68
N GLN A 102 -3.67 2.06 -4.93
CA GLN A 102 -4.53 1.42 -5.93
C GLN A 102 -4.87 -0.03 -5.55
N GLN A 103 -3.88 -0.82 -5.14
CA GLN A 103 -4.10 -2.20 -4.67
C GLN A 103 -5.03 -2.24 -3.46
N PHE A 104 -4.81 -1.34 -2.50
CA PHE A 104 -5.64 -1.24 -1.31
C PHE A 104 -7.10 -0.95 -1.69
N GLY A 105 -7.33 0.00 -2.60
CA GLY A 105 -8.65 0.31 -3.12
C GLY A 105 -9.33 -0.88 -3.81
N GLU A 106 -8.63 -1.61 -4.68
CA GLU A 106 -9.18 -2.78 -5.38
C GLU A 106 -9.43 -3.96 -4.42
N CYS A 107 -8.54 -4.20 -3.44
CA CYS A 107 -8.75 -5.23 -2.42
C CYS A 107 -9.95 -4.94 -1.54
N LEU A 108 -10.14 -3.69 -1.09
CA LEU A 108 -11.36 -3.32 -0.35
C LEU A 108 -12.61 -3.47 -1.24
N LYS A 109 -12.53 -3.08 -2.50
CA LYS A 109 -13.65 -3.18 -3.43
C LYS A 109 -14.07 -4.63 -3.66
N GLU A 110 -13.12 -5.56 -3.76
CA GLU A 110 -13.41 -6.98 -3.85
C GLU A 110 -13.91 -7.54 -2.52
N ALA A 111 -13.25 -7.18 -1.42
CA ALA A 111 -13.59 -7.69 -0.09
C ALA A 111 -14.99 -7.31 0.38
N ARG A 112 -15.54 -6.19 -0.10
CA ARG A 112 -16.88 -5.74 0.25
C ARG A 112 -17.99 -6.73 -0.19
N ASN A 113 -17.69 -7.63 -1.13
CA ASN A 113 -18.65 -8.60 -1.66
C ASN A 113 -19.01 -9.66 -0.61
N ASP A 114 -18.15 -9.85 0.38
CA ASP A 114 -18.21 -10.97 1.31
C ASP A 114 -17.75 -10.62 2.73
N ILE A 115 -17.35 -9.36 2.96
CA ILE A 115 -16.99 -8.77 4.24
C ILE A 115 -17.68 -7.41 4.37
N ASP A 116 -18.34 -7.17 5.50
CA ASP A 116 -18.82 -5.84 5.85
C ASP A 116 -17.65 -4.99 6.35
N ILE A 117 -17.08 -4.20 5.43
CA ILE A 117 -15.91 -3.36 5.68
C ILE A 117 -16.19 -2.29 6.73
N SER A 118 -17.44 -1.85 6.91
CA SER A 118 -17.78 -0.85 7.94
C SER A 118 -17.48 -1.33 9.37
N ARG A 119 -17.28 -2.64 9.56
CA ARG A 119 -16.91 -3.27 10.83
C ARG A 119 -15.40 -3.28 11.10
N VAL A 120 -14.56 -2.82 10.17
CA VAL A 120 -13.12 -2.70 10.39
C VAL A 120 -12.86 -1.57 11.37
N GLY A 121 -12.46 -1.92 12.59
CA GLY A 121 -12.19 -0.96 13.66
C GLY A 121 -10.73 -0.50 13.73
N SER A 122 -9.84 -1.20 13.05
CA SER A 122 -8.41 -0.88 13.04
C SER A 122 -7.72 -1.51 11.85
N MET A 123 -6.63 -0.87 11.43
CA MET A 123 -5.71 -1.37 10.41
C MET A 123 -4.27 -1.36 10.95
N GLU A 124 -3.52 -2.42 10.66
CA GLU A 124 -2.08 -2.49 10.90
C GLU A 124 -1.37 -2.46 9.56
N ILE A 125 -0.47 -1.50 9.37
CA ILE A 125 0.45 -1.46 8.24
C ILE A 125 1.79 -1.99 8.74
N LEU A 126 2.12 -3.20 8.31
CA LEU A 126 3.36 -3.84 8.71
C LEU A 126 4.53 -3.16 7.99
N MET A 127 5.41 -2.56 8.80
CA MET A 127 6.68 -1.98 8.36
C MET A 127 6.51 -0.79 7.41
N LEU A 128 6.56 0.42 7.98
CA LEU A 128 6.43 1.72 7.31
C LEU A 128 7.34 1.86 6.08
N ASP A 129 8.55 1.30 6.13
CA ASP A 129 9.54 1.31 5.05
C ASP A 129 9.03 0.61 3.78
N ASN A 130 7.93 -0.14 3.83
CA ASN A 130 7.24 -0.63 2.64
C ASN A 130 6.37 0.41 1.91
N LEU A 131 6.25 1.63 2.45
CA LEU A 131 5.55 2.77 1.86
C LEU A 131 6.56 3.88 1.50
N PRO A 132 7.24 3.83 0.33
CA PRO A 132 8.47 4.58 0.12
C PRO A 132 8.37 6.08 0.31
N ASP A 133 7.37 6.71 -0.31
CA ASP A 133 7.20 8.16 -0.23
C ASP A 133 6.94 8.61 1.21
N ILE A 134 6.15 7.83 1.95
CA ILE A 134 5.79 8.11 3.36
C ILE A 134 7.01 7.85 4.26
N ALA A 135 7.68 6.71 4.12
CA ALA A 135 8.84 6.34 4.90
C ALA A 135 9.97 7.37 4.74
N ILE A 136 10.23 7.81 3.50
CA ILE A 136 11.24 8.82 3.20
C ILE A 136 10.85 10.17 3.84
N ALA A 137 9.58 10.59 3.71
CA ALA A 137 9.11 11.84 4.29
C ALA A 137 9.25 11.87 5.82
N VAL A 138 8.79 10.81 6.50
CA VAL A 138 8.93 10.63 7.95
C VAL A 138 10.41 10.64 8.33
N SER A 139 11.22 9.82 7.69
CA SER A 139 12.64 9.67 8.03
C SER A 139 13.43 10.97 7.85
N ARG A 140 13.17 11.75 6.80
CA ARG A 140 13.79 13.08 6.61
C ARG A 140 13.45 14.04 7.75
N GLN A 141 12.20 14.03 8.21
CA GLN A 141 11.79 14.88 9.32
C GLN A 141 12.50 14.48 10.62
N LEU A 142 12.54 13.19 10.94
CA LEU A 142 13.18 12.68 12.14
C LEU A 142 14.69 12.93 12.15
N THR A 143 15.36 12.79 11.01
CA THR A 143 16.79 13.14 10.87
C THR A 143 17.04 14.63 11.08
N LYS A 144 16.16 15.50 10.54
CA LYS A 144 16.28 16.95 10.72
C LYS A 144 16.10 17.36 12.19
N GLU A 145 15.19 16.70 12.90
CA GLU A 145 14.87 16.99 14.29
C GLU A 145 15.79 16.23 15.28
N ASN A 146 16.56 15.24 14.79
CA ASN A 146 17.37 14.30 15.59
C ASN A 146 16.57 13.60 16.70
N LEU A 147 15.34 13.17 16.37
CA LEU A 147 14.40 12.51 17.29
C LEU A 147 13.93 11.19 16.69
N PHE A 148 14.34 10.08 17.30
CA PHE A 148 14.02 8.72 16.84
C PHE A 148 13.28 7.94 17.93
N ASN A 149 12.05 8.39 18.22
CA ASN A 149 11.15 7.73 19.17
C ASN A 149 9.71 7.73 18.61
N HIS A 150 8.82 6.92 19.19
CA HIS A 150 7.45 6.75 18.71
C HIS A 150 6.69 8.07 18.60
N SER A 151 6.74 8.92 19.62
CA SER A 151 6.02 10.21 19.59
C SER A 151 6.46 11.11 18.43
N ALA A 152 7.75 11.11 18.09
CA ALA A 152 8.28 11.83 16.95
C ALA A 152 7.83 11.21 15.61
N VAL A 153 7.84 9.87 15.50
CA VAL A 153 7.32 9.15 14.33
C VAL A 153 5.84 9.47 14.12
N ASP A 154 5.02 9.37 15.17
CA ASP A 154 3.58 9.64 15.13
C ASP A 154 3.33 11.06 14.64
N SER A 155 4.03 12.03 15.24
CA SER A 155 3.95 13.43 14.84
C SER A 155 4.35 13.66 13.38
N ALA A 156 5.35 12.93 12.88
CA ALA A 156 5.79 13.01 11.49
C ALA A 156 4.78 12.36 10.52
N LEU A 157 4.15 11.24 10.89
CA LEU A 157 3.12 10.58 10.08
C LEU A 157 1.96 11.52 9.76
N TYR A 158 1.47 12.28 10.76
CA TYR A 158 0.40 13.27 10.55
C TYR A 158 0.78 14.44 9.65
N ARG A 159 2.06 14.63 9.34
CA ARG A 159 2.53 15.63 8.36
C ARG A 159 2.70 15.07 6.95
N THR A 160 2.51 13.75 6.77
CA THR A 160 2.49 13.10 5.46
C THR A 160 1.09 13.07 4.85
N SER A 161 0.96 12.59 3.61
CA SER A 161 -0.34 12.37 2.97
C SER A 161 -1.05 11.09 3.41
N LEU A 162 -0.40 10.22 4.21
CA LEU A 162 -0.93 8.89 4.54
C LEU A 162 -2.37 8.93 5.07
N LYS A 163 -2.66 9.83 6.02
CA LYS A 163 -4.01 9.98 6.58
C LYS A 163 -5.03 10.31 5.48
N SER A 164 -4.79 11.38 4.73
CA SER A 164 -5.73 11.85 3.71
C SER A 164 -5.91 10.84 2.57
N ASP A 165 -4.85 10.13 2.19
CA ASP A 165 -4.90 9.12 1.13
C ASP A 165 -5.73 7.91 1.57
N LEU A 166 -5.54 7.43 2.81
CA LEU A 166 -6.34 6.37 3.41
C LEU A 166 -7.81 6.78 3.53
N GLU A 167 -8.09 7.99 4.04
CA GLU A 167 -9.45 8.52 4.16
C GLU A 167 -10.15 8.63 2.80
N GLY A 168 -9.43 9.05 1.76
CA GLY A 168 -9.95 9.14 0.40
C GLY A 168 -10.48 7.81 -0.14
N ILE A 169 -9.89 6.69 0.28
CA ILE A 169 -10.31 5.33 -0.06
C ILE A 169 -11.41 4.84 0.90
N LEU A 170 -11.21 5.00 2.21
CA LEU A 170 -12.03 4.42 3.27
C LEU A 170 -13.42 5.07 3.41
N GLN A 171 -13.57 6.34 3.04
CA GLN A 171 -14.86 7.05 3.10
C GLN A 171 -15.99 6.32 2.34
N ARG A 172 -15.66 5.57 1.29
CA ARG A 172 -16.64 4.78 0.49
C ARG A 172 -17.27 3.64 1.29
N TYR A 173 -16.69 3.31 2.43
CA TYR A 173 -17.11 2.26 3.35
C TYR A 173 -17.54 2.83 4.71
N HIS A 174 -17.82 4.14 4.77
CA HIS A 174 -18.23 4.86 5.98
C HIS A 174 -17.21 4.78 7.12
N LEU A 175 -15.92 4.80 6.77
CA LEU A 175 -14.80 4.77 7.72
C LEU A 175 -13.90 5.99 7.54
N CYS A 176 -13.42 6.57 8.65
CA CYS A 176 -12.37 7.57 8.70
C CYS A 176 -11.19 7.11 9.57
N VAL A 177 -10.07 7.82 9.45
CA VAL A 177 -8.89 7.61 10.28
C VAL A 177 -9.03 8.44 11.56
N GLY A 178 -9.26 7.77 12.69
CA GLY A 178 -9.30 8.39 14.02
C GLY A 178 -7.89 8.74 14.48
N GLU A 179 -7.07 7.72 14.69
CA GLU A 179 -5.68 7.86 15.14
C GLU A 179 -4.70 7.04 14.30
N MET A 180 -3.47 7.52 14.18
CA MET A 180 -2.30 6.79 13.67
C MET A 180 -1.21 6.84 14.73
N MET A 181 -0.62 5.69 15.02
CA MET A 181 0.50 5.56 15.94
C MET A 181 1.47 4.49 15.47
N SER A 182 2.74 4.69 15.76
CA SER A 182 3.80 3.72 15.58
C SER A 182 3.85 2.80 16.80
N VAL A 183 3.98 1.50 16.55
CA VAL A 183 4.07 0.47 17.59
C VAL A 183 5.23 -0.47 17.28
N ASP A 184 5.56 -1.32 18.24
CA ASP A 184 6.72 -2.24 18.21
C ASP A 184 8.07 -1.53 18.08
N MET A 185 9.09 -2.24 17.60
CA MET A 185 10.45 -1.71 17.51
C MET A 185 10.59 -0.77 16.30
N ILE A 186 11.22 0.39 16.53
CA ILE A 186 11.71 1.25 15.45
C ILE A 186 13.00 0.63 14.90
N ILE A 187 12.96 0.20 13.65
CA ILE A 187 14.06 -0.47 12.95
C ILE A 187 14.67 0.53 11.97
N PRO A 188 15.93 0.95 12.16
CA PRO A 188 16.64 1.71 11.15
C PRO A 188 17.04 0.79 9.99
N VAL A 189 16.58 1.13 8.80
CA VAL A 189 16.93 0.49 7.54
C VAL A 189 18.03 1.30 6.85
N ASP A 190 19.06 0.62 6.38
CA ASP A 190 20.16 1.24 5.66
C ASP A 190 19.67 1.84 4.32
N ALA A 191 20.02 3.10 4.08
CA ALA A 191 19.53 3.82 2.91
C ALA A 191 20.12 3.31 1.60
N GLU A 192 21.29 2.65 1.59
CA GLU A 192 21.84 2.03 0.39
C GLU A 192 21.06 0.77 0.00
N ASP A 193 20.76 -0.09 0.97
CA ASP A 193 19.93 -1.27 0.74
C ASP A 193 18.51 -0.87 0.34
N TYR A 194 17.96 0.16 0.98
CA TYR A 194 16.67 0.73 0.62
C TYR A 194 16.64 1.29 -0.81
N ALA A 195 17.67 2.04 -1.21
CA ALA A 195 17.80 2.58 -2.57
C ALA A 195 17.81 1.46 -3.61
N LYS A 196 18.52 0.35 -3.35
CA LYS A 196 18.56 -0.83 -4.23
C LYS A 196 17.19 -1.51 -4.32
N GLN A 197 16.51 -1.70 -3.20
CA GLN A 197 15.21 -2.37 -3.14
C GLN A 197 14.13 -1.63 -3.94
N TYR A 198 14.09 -0.30 -3.84
CA TYR A 198 13.06 0.53 -4.48
C TYR A 198 13.51 1.20 -5.78
N ASN A 199 14.73 0.90 -6.26
CA ASN A 199 15.33 1.52 -7.45
C ASN A 199 15.32 3.05 -7.39
N LEU A 200 15.75 3.60 -6.24
CA LEU A 200 15.82 5.03 -5.96
C LEU A 200 17.27 5.53 -6.01
N SER A 201 17.46 6.84 -6.23
CA SER A 201 18.77 7.45 -6.07
C SER A 201 19.13 7.57 -4.59
N ARG A 202 20.30 7.05 -4.20
CA ARG A 202 20.80 7.12 -2.82
C ARG A 202 20.89 8.56 -2.28
N ASP A 203 21.27 9.51 -3.13
CA ASP A 203 21.44 10.93 -2.76
C ASP A 203 20.12 11.61 -2.40
N SER A 204 19.00 11.02 -2.83
CA SER A 204 17.68 11.52 -2.49
C SER A 204 17.20 11.04 -1.12
N LEU A 205 17.87 10.07 -0.49
CA LEU A 205 17.39 9.45 0.75
C LEU A 205 18.05 10.07 2.00
N PRO A 206 17.33 10.17 3.13
CA PRO A 206 17.96 10.41 4.43
C PRO A 206 18.96 9.29 4.76
N GLU A 207 19.84 9.52 5.73
CA GLU A 207 20.87 8.55 6.11
C GLU A 207 20.30 7.19 6.54
N LYS A 208 19.16 7.22 7.24
CA LYS A 208 18.43 6.04 7.70
C LYS A 208 16.97 6.17 7.29
N ILE A 209 16.38 5.07 6.86
CA ILE A 209 14.94 4.94 6.64
C ILE A 209 14.34 4.25 7.86
N ILE A 210 13.20 4.73 8.33
CA ILE A 210 12.53 4.17 9.50
C ILE A 210 11.52 3.12 9.06
N GLY A 211 11.79 1.87 9.44
CA GLY A 211 10.83 0.78 9.45
C GLY A 211 10.20 0.64 10.83
N VAL A 212 8.87 0.65 10.91
CA VAL A 212 8.12 0.49 12.16
C VAL A 212 6.69 0.07 11.83
N LEU A 213 6.03 -0.69 12.70
CA LEU A 213 4.63 -1.05 12.51
C LEU A 213 3.77 0.20 12.74
N ILE A 214 2.82 0.47 11.85
CA ILE A 214 1.85 1.55 12.02
C ILE A 214 0.48 0.95 12.35
N TYR A 215 -0.05 1.32 13.52
CA TYR A 215 -1.44 1.10 13.88
C TYR A 215 -2.28 2.30 13.45
N VAL A 216 -3.41 2.03 12.83
CA VAL A 216 -4.40 3.01 12.39
C VAL A 216 -5.75 2.65 13.02
N GLY A 217 -6.22 3.46 13.96
CA GLY A 217 -7.56 3.36 14.52
C GLY A 217 -8.59 3.88 13.52
N LEU A 218 -9.63 3.08 13.27
CA LEU A 218 -10.70 3.44 12.33
C LEU A 218 -12.02 3.67 13.07
N GLU A 219 -12.69 4.74 12.69
CA GLU A 219 -13.96 5.17 13.25
C GLU A 219 -15.05 5.16 12.17
N SER A 220 -16.28 4.88 12.59
CA SER A 220 -17.42 4.97 11.68
C SER A 220 -17.76 6.45 11.46
N MET A 221 -17.97 6.83 10.21
CA MET A 221 -18.54 8.12 9.88
C MET A 221 -20.03 8.07 10.18
N ASP A 222 -20.49 8.80 11.20
CA ASP A 222 -21.92 8.93 11.49
C ASP A 222 -22.67 9.41 10.24
N VAL A 223 -23.64 8.61 9.79
CA VAL A 223 -24.60 9.05 8.76
C VAL A 223 -25.56 10.02 9.43
N LYS A 224 -25.33 11.33 9.24
CA LYS A 224 -26.30 12.36 9.60
C LYS A 224 -27.53 12.31 8.71
#